data_AF-A0A3B2WB35-F1
#
_entry.id   AF-A0A3B2WB35-F1
#
_cell.length_a   1.000
_cell.length_b   1.000
_cell.length_c   1.000
_cell.angle_alpha   90.00
_cell.angle_beta   90.00
_cell.angle_gamma   90.00
#
_symmetry.space_group_name_H-M   'P 1'
#
loop_
_entity.id
_entity.type
_entity.pdbx_description
1 polymer ?
#
loop_
_entity_poly.entity_id
_entity_poly.type
_entity_poly.pdbx_seq_one_letter_code
_entity_poly.pdbx_strand_id
1 'polypeptide(L)'
;MPTVDDVLEHVGEFGWFQKQAFLLLCLISASLAPIYVGIVFLGFTPDHHCRSPGVAELSQRCGWSPAEELNYTVPGLGSAGEASFLSQCMKYEVDWNQSTLDCVDPLSSLAANRSHLPLSPCEHGWVYDTPGSSIVTEVWP
;
A
#
# COMPACT_ATOMS: atom_id res chain seq x y z
N MET A 1 -26.89 34.81 -40.41
CA MET A 1 -26.46 33.65 -39.62
C MET A 1 -27.62 33.30 -38.71
N PRO A 2 -28.11 32.05 -38.68
CA PRO A 2 -29.18 31.68 -37.75
C PRO A 2 -28.72 31.90 -36.31
N THR A 3 -29.60 32.42 -35.47
CA THR A 3 -29.32 32.61 -34.04
C THR A 3 -29.53 31.29 -33.29
N VAL A 4 -29.01 31.20 -32.07
CA VAL A 4 -29.14 29.96 -31.26
C VAL A 4 -30.62 29.64 -31.00
N ASP A 5 -31.46 30.66 -30.83
CA ASP A 5 -32.91 30.52 -30.62
C ASP A 5 -33.62 29.98 -31.88
N ASP A 6 -33.26 30.45 -33.09
CA ASP A 6 -33.84 29.94 -34.35
C ASP A 6 -33.56 28.44 -34.55
N VAL A 7 -32.38 27.98 -34.10
CA VAL A 7 -31.98 26.57 -34.18
C VAL A 7 -32.75 25.73 -33.16
N LEU A 8 -32.95 26.24 -31.95
CA LEU A 8 -33.71 25.55 -30.89
C LEU A 8 -35.19 25.39 -31.27
N GLU A 9 -35.78 26.39 -31.93
CA GLU A 9 -37.17 26.32 -32.41
C GLU A 9 -37.36 25.25 -33.50
N HIS A 10 -36.35 25.04 -34.36
CA HIS A 10 -36.36 24.01 -35.40
C HIS A 10 -36.14 22.58 -34.87
N VAL A 11 -35.35 22.45 -33.80
CA VAL A 11 -35.05 21.15 -33.16
C VAL A 11 -36.22 20.66 -32.30
N GLY A 12 -37.06 21.58 -31.80
CA GLY A 12 -38.23 21.28 -30.97
C GLY A 12 -37.89 21.04 -29.50
N GLU A 13 -38.92 21.01 -28.65
CA GLU A 13 -38.75 20.84 -27.20
C GLU A 13 -38.22 19.45 -26.80
N PHE A 14 -37.71 19.36 -25.57
CA PHE A 14 -37.23 18.09 -25.00
C PHE A 14 -38.39 17.08 -24.87
N GLY A 15 -38.45 16.15 -25.83
CA GLY A 15 -39.56 15.20 -26.00
C GLY A 15 -39.62 14.12 -24.92
N TRP A 16 -40.73 13.39 -24.83
CA TRP A 16 -40.92 12.35 -23.81
C TRP A 16 -39.85 11.24 -23.85
N PHE A 17 -39.50 10.76 -25.05
CA PHE A 17 -38.42 9.78 -25.23
C PHE A 17 -37.04 10.35 -24.83
N GLN A 18 -36.77 11.62 -25.15
CA GLN A 18 -35.52 12.28 -24.76
C GLN A 18 -35.43 12.43 -23.24
N LYS A 19 -36.53 12.82 -22.58
CA LYS A 19 -36.65 12.88 -21.11
C LYS A 19 -36.40 11.52 -20.48
N GLN A 20 -36.99 10.46 -21.01
CA GLN A 20 -36.81 9.10 -20.51
C GLN A 20 -35.37 8.61 -20.70
N ALA A 21 -34.78 8.82 -21.87
CA ALA A 21 -33.40 8.46 -22.16
C ALA A 21 -32.41 9.22 -21.26
N PHE A 22 -32.61 10.53 -21.10
CA PHE A 22 -31.81 11.36 -20.21
C PHE A 22 -31.90 10.88 -18.75
N LEU A 23 -33.10 10.60 -18.26
CA LEU A 23 -33.30 10.10 -16.91
C LEU A 23 -32.59 8.74 -16.70
N LEU A 24 -32.69 7.82 -17.66
CA LEU A 24 -31.95 6.56 -17.64
C LEU A 24 -30.43 6.78 -17.59
N LEU A 25 -29.90 7.67 -18.43
CA LEU A 25 -28.47 8.00 -18.45
C LEU A 25 -28.01 8.63 -17.12
N CYS A 26 -28.82 9.51 -16.54
CA CYS A 26 -28.56 10.09 -15.22
C CYS A 26 -28.53 9.02 -14.13
N LEU A 27 -29.49 8.09 -14.13
CA LEU A 27 -29.53 6.98 -13.15
C LEU A 27 -28.31 6.07 -13.29
N ILE A 28 -27.92 5.72 -14.52
CA ILE A 28 -26.70 4.94 -14.78
C ILE A 28 -25.48 5.70 -14.26
N SER A 29 -25.33 6.98 -14.61
CA SER A 29 -24.21 7.80 -14.15
C SER A 29 -24.15 7.90 -12.62
N ALA A 30 -25.28 8.14 -11.96
CA ALA A 30 -25.38 8.18 -10.51
C ALA A 30 -25.02 6.83 -9.87
N SER A 31 -25.40 5.71 -10.50
CA SER A 31 -25.06 4.36 -10.02
C SER A 31 -23.57 4.01 -10.14
N LEU A 32 -22.85 4.63 -11.10
CA LEU A 32 -21.41 4.43 -11.28
C LEU A 32 -20.56 5.34 -10.40
N ALA A 33 -21.10 6.46 -9.91
CA ALA A 33 -20.37 7.41 -9.07
C ALA A 33 -19.71 6.76 -7.82
N PRO A 34 -20.37 5.86 -7.07
CA PRO A 34 -19.75 5.15 -5.96
C PRO A 34 -18.55 4.30 -6.36
N ILE A 35 -18.52 3.74 -7.58
CA ILE A 35 -17.39 2.93 -8.06
C ILE A 35 -16.17 3.82 -8.29
N TYR A 36 -16.35 4.97 -8.95
CA TYR A 36 -15.29 5.93 -9.19
C TYR A 36 -14.71 6.52 -7.89
N VAL A 37 -15.55 6.75 -6.89
CA VAL A 37 -15.11 7.27 -5.59
C VAL A 37 -14.52 6.16 -4.73
N GLY A 38 -15.10 4.96 -4.77
CA GLY A 38 -14.69 3.80 -3.98
C GLY A 38 -13.24 3.37 -4.24
N ILE A 39 -12.75 3.49 -5.48
CA ILE A 39 -11.35 3.13 -5.80
C ILE A 39 -10.33 3.97 -5.02
N VAL A 40 -10.65 5.22 -4.70
CA VAL A 40 -9.77 6.11 -3.91
C VAL A 40 -9.64 5.60 -2.47
N PHE A 41 -10.73 5.06 -1.91
CA PHE A 41 -10.76 4.53 -0.55
C PHE A 41 -10.24 3.10 -0.45
N LEU A 42 -10.42 2.30 -1.50
CA LEU A 42 -10.00 0.89 -1.53
C LEU A 42 -8.56 0.70 -2.02
N GLY A 43 -8.01 1.67 -2.74
CA GLY A 43 -6.68 1.61 -3.34
C GLY A 43 -5.56 2.20 -2.47
N PHE A 44 -5.80 2.47 -1.18
CA PHE A 44 -4.73 2.95 -0.31
C PHE A 44 -3.72 1.84 -0.01
N THR A 45 -2.44 2.18 -0.03
CA THR A 45 -1.36 1.31 0.43
C THR A 45 -1.06 1.65 1.88
N PRO A 46 -1.38 0.79 2.86
CA PRO A 46 -0.98 1.01 4.24
C PRO A 46 0.53 0.96 4.41
N ASP A 47 1.01 1.51 5.52
CA ASP A 47 2.38 1.30 5.97
C ASP A 47 2.63 -0.20 6.14
N HIS A 48 3.77 -0.63 5.62
CA HIS A 48 4.14 -2.03 5.54
C HIS A 48 5.66 -2.19 5.56
N HIS A 49 6.10 -3.40 5.84
CA HIS A 49 7.50 -3.78 5.81
C HIS A 49 7.65 -5.18 5.21
N CYS A 50 8.87 -5.53 4.76
CA CYS A 50 9.12 -6.86 4.20
C CYS A 50 8.90 -7.95 5.26
N ARG A 51 8.27 -9.05 4.86
CA ARG A 51 8.26 -10.27 5.66
C ARG A 51 9.64 -10.94 5.60
N SER A 52 10.26 -11.12 6.76
CA SER A 52 11.56 -11.80 6.88
C SER A 52 11.38 -13.15 7.58
N PRO A 53 11.58 -14.28 6.87
CA PRO A 53 11.46 -15.61 7.49
C PRO A 53 12.51 -15.79 8.58
N GLY A 54 12.14 -16.44 9.69
CA GLY A 54 13.03 -16.67 10.84
C GLY A 54 13.02 -15.56 11.89
N VAL A 55 12.64 -14.32 11.51
CA VAL A 55 12.57 -13.20 12.47
C VAL A 55 11.57 -13.46 13.58
N ALA A 56 10.37 -13.95 13.26
CA ALA A 56 9.33 -14.21 14.27
C ALA A 56 9.79 -15.24 15.32
N GLU A 57 10.52 -16.28 14.90
CA GLU A 57 11.09 -17.29 15.80
C GLU A 57 12.21 -16.69 16.66
N LEU A 58 13.08 -15.88 16.07
CA LEU A 58 14.16 -15.19 16.79
C LEU A 58 13.59 -14.18 17.81
N SER A 59 12.58 -13.43 17.42
CA SER A 59 11.84 -12.47 18.25
C SER A 59 11.22 -13.15 19.47
N GLN A 60 10.57 -14.31 19.27
CA GLN A 60 10.04 -15.12 20.36
C GLN A 60 11.14 -15.69 21.26
N ARG A 61 12.23 -16.21 20.68
CA ARG A 61 13.39 -16.73 21.43
C ARG A 61 14.04 -15.65 22.29
N CYS A 62 14.16 -14.43 21.77
CA CYS A 62 14.79 -13.30 22.43
C CYS A 62 13.84 -12.50 23.32
N GLY A 63 12.53 -12.75 23.23
CA GLY A 63 11.51 -12.03 23.99
C GLY A 63 11.37 -10.56 23.58
N TRP A 64 11.59 -10.25 22.30
CA TRP A 64 11.48 -8.88 21.78
C TRP A 64 10.03 -8.41 21.71
N SER A 65 9.85 -7.12 21.93
CA SER A 65 8.61 -6.43 21.55
C SER A 65 8.55 -6.25 20.02
N PRO A 66 7.34 -6.08 19.44
CA PRO A 66 7.20 -5.83 18.01
C PRO A 66 8.01 -4.61 17.52
N ALA A 67 8.14 -3.57 18.35
CA ALA A 67 8.92 -2.39 18.02
C ALA A 67 10.44 -2.68 17.98
N GLU A 68 10.93 -3.54 18.86
CA GLU A 68 12.34 -3.97 18.86
C GLU A 68 12.63 -4.84 17.63
N GLU A 69 11.75 -5.78 17.31
CA GLU A 69 11.85 -6.61 16.10
C GLU A 69 12.00 -5.75 14.83
N LEU A 70 11.13 -4.75 14.67
CA LEU A 70 11.19 -3.81 13.54
C LEU A 70 12.49 -2.99 13.53
N ASN A 71 12.97 -2.56 14.69
CA ASN A 71 14.21 -1.77 14.79
C ASN A 71 15.47 -2.54 14.38
N TYR A 72 15.47 -3.87 14.52
CA TYR A 72 16.58 -4.72 14.07
C TYR A 72 16.45 -5.13 12.60
N THR A 73 15.24 -5.25 12.09
CA THR A 73 14.97 -5.93 10.81
C THR A 73 14.67 -4.97 9.66
N VAL A 74 14.12 -3.78 9.96
CA VAL A 74 13.72 -2.80 8.96
C VAL A 74 14.83 -1.77 8.74
N PRO A 75 15.37 -1.65 7.51
CA PRO A 75 16.40 -0.66 7.21
C PRO A 75 15.81 0.75 7.23
N GLY A 76 16.47 1.68 7.93
CA GLY A 76 16.08 3.10 7.89
C GLY A 76 14.79 3.45 8.65
N LEU A 77 14.43 2.66 9.68
CA LEU A 77 13.27 2.96 10.50
C LEU A 77 13.34 4.37 11.12
N GLY A 78 12.33 5.21 10.86
CA GLY A 78 12.19 6.54 11.46
C GLY A 78 12.85 7.71 10.72
N SER A 79 13.41 7.51 9.52
CA SER A 79 13.94 8.59 8.68
C SER A 79 12.97 9.01 7.56
N ALA A 80 12.83 10.32 7.37
CA ALA A 80 11.93 10.89 6.37
C ALA A 80 12.58 10.91 4.97
N GLY A 81 11.77 10.72 3.93
CA GLY A 81 12.20 10.82 2.53
C GLY A 81 12.61 9.48 1.93
N GLU A 82 13.74 9.41 1.23
CA GLU A 82 14.20 8.21 0.50
C GLU A 82 14.42 6.98 1.40
N ALA A 83 14.61 7.20 2.70
CA ALA A 83 14.68 6.13 3.69
C ALA A 83 13.33 5.49 4.02
N SER A 84 12.20 6.17 3.79
CA SER A 84 10.88 5.54 3.95
C SER A 84 10.64 4.48 2.87
N PHE A 85 11.07 4.74 1.63
CA PHE A 85 11.02 3.74 0.56
C PHE A 85 11.89 2.53 0.88
N LEU A 86 13.10 2.75 1.41
CA LEU A 86 13.97 1.66 1.87
C LEU A 86 13.29 0.81 2.95
N SER A 87 12.65 1.45 3.94
CA SER A 87 11.99 0.73 5.04
C SER A 87 10.78 -0.12 4.61
N GLN A 88 10.09 0.28 3.54
CA GLN A 88 8.86 -0.40 3.08
C GLN A 88 9.13 -1.51 2.05
N CYS A 89 10.12 -1.31 1.17
CA CYS A 89 10.34 -2.16 -0.01
C CYS A 89 11.61 -3.02 0.05
N MET A 90 12.52 -2.73 0.99
CA MET A 90 13.81 -3.40 1.09
C MET A 90 14.01 -4.01 2.49
N LYS A 91 14.74 -5.11 2.53
CA LYS A 91 15.14 -5.80 3.77
C LYS A 91 16.65 -6.01 3.80
N TYR A 92 17.20 -6.22 4.98
CA TYR A 92 18.56 -6.74 5.11
C TYR A 92 18.67 -8.15 4.52
N GLU A 93 19.69 -8.38 3.70
CA GLU A 93 19.99 -9.70 3.14
C GLU A 93 20.71 -10.56 4.19
N VAL A 94 19.94 -10.97 5.21
CA VAL A 94 20.41 -11.75 6.36
C VAL A 94 19.54 -12.99 6.53
N ASP A 95 20.18 -14.12 6.81
CA ASP A 95 19.49 -15.33 7.23
C ASP A 95 19.24 -15.30 8.73
N TRP A 96 18.00 -14.97 9.10
CA TRP A 96 17.55 -14.81 10.47
C TRP A 96 17.38 -16.13 11.23
N ASN A 97 17.48 -17.27 10.55
CA ASN A 97 17.38 -18.59 11.18
C ASN A 97 18.72 -19.06 11.79
N GLN A 98 19.77 -18.24 11.70
CA GLN A 98 21.08 -18.60 12.23
C GLN A 98 21.11 -18.56 13.76
N SER A 99 21.56 -19.64 14.37
CA SER A 99 21.70 -19.75 15.83
C SER A 99 22.76 -18.84 16.44
N THR A 100 23.63 -18.25 15.61
CA THR A 100 24.71 -17.33 15.99
C THR A 100 24.25 -15.90 16.23
N LEU A 101 23.01 -15.55 15.85
CA LEU A 101 22.46 -14.22 16.08
C LEU A 101 22.17 -14.02 17.57
N ASP A 102 22.63 -12.89 18.11
CA ASP A 102 22.42 -12.51 19.50
C ASP A 102 21.12 -11.71 19.66
N CYS A 103 20.59 -11.70 20.89
CA CYS A 103 19.34 -11.04 21.25
C CYS A 103 19.49 -9.54 21.55
N VAL A 104 20.73 -9.02 21.68
CA VAL A 104 20.97 -7.61 22.00
C VAL A 104 21.13 -6.77 20.73
N ASP A 105 21.91 -7.25 19.76
CA ASP A 105 22.03 -6.64 18.43
C ASP A 105 22.45 -7.69 17.39
N PRO A 106 21.49 -8.37 16.74
CA PRO A 106 21.78 -9.47 15.82
C PRO A 106 22.63 -9.06 14.61
N LEU A 107 22.59 -7.78 14.22
CA LEU A 107 23.35 -7.26 13.07
C LEU A 107 24.80 -6.91 13.41
N SER A 108 25.13 -6.71 14.68
CA SER A 108 26.47 -6.29 15.11
C SER A 108 27.56 -7.30 14.76
N SER A 109 27.23 -8.59 14.72
CA SER A 109 28.16 -9.67 14.32
C SER A 109 28.42 -9.72 12.82
N LEU A 110 27.55 -9.11 12.00
CA LEU A 110 27.61 -9.16 10.54
C LEU A 110 28.33 -7.94 9.96
N ALA A 111 28.13 -6.76 10.54
CA ALA A 111 28.83 -5.54 10.13
C ALA A 111 29.01 -4.56 11.29
N ALA A 112 30.11 -3.80 11.24
CA ALA A 112 30.36 -2.72 12.20
C ALA A 112 29.36 -1.55 12.09
N ASN A 113 28.72 -1.38 10.92
CA ASN A 113 27.67 -0.39 10.69
C ASN A 113 26.54 -1.00 9.85
N ARG A 114 25.29 -0.81 10.29
CA ARG A 114 24.08 -1.35 9.65
C ARG A 114 23.90 -0.85 8.22
N SER A 115 24.37 0.35 7.91
CA SER A 115 24.28 0.93 6.56
C SER A 115 25.16 0.23 5.52
N HIS A 116 26.12 -0.59 5.95
CA HIS A 116 27.00 -1.34 5.05
C HIS A 116 26.47 -2.75 4.75
N LEU A 117 25.38 -3.17 5.41
CA LEU A 117 24.78 -4.46 5.09
C LEU A 117 24.10 -4.40 3.71
N PRO A 118 24.21 -5.48 2.92
CA PRO A 118 23.47 -5.61 1.69
C PRO A 118 21.96 -5.58 1.94
N LEU A 119 21.25 -4.93 1.03
CA LEU A 119 19.80 -4.85 1.04
C LEU A 119 19.26 -5.58 -0.18
N SER A 120 18.18 -6.33 0.00
CA SER A 120 17.46 -7.03 -1.06
C SER A 120 15.98 -6.62 -1.07
N PRO A 121 15.29 -6.69 -2.24
CA PRO A 121 13.86 -6.44 -2.30
C PRO A 121 13.07 -7.47 -1.47
N CYS A 122 11.84 -7.15 -1.09
CA CYS A 122 10.96 -8.10 -0.41
C CYS A 122 10.66 -9.32 -1.32
N GLU A 123 11.17 -10.50 -0.94
CA GLU A 123 10.94 -11.75 -1.69
C GLU A 123 9.83 -12.62 -1.09
N HIS A 124 9.51 -12.43 0.18
CA HIS A 124 8.63 -13.33 0.96
C HIS A 124 7.30 -12.66 1.33
N GLY A 125 6.89 -11.65 0.56
CA GLY A 125 5.68 -10.86 0.82
C GLY A 125 5.91 -9.72 1.81
N TRP A 126 4.79 -9.14 2.26
CA TRP A 126 4.75 -7.95 3.10
C TRP A 126 3.93 -8.18 4.36
N VAL A 127 4.25 -7.41 5.40
CA VAL A 127 3.44 -7.34 6.62
C VAL A 127 2.91 -5.92 6.73
N TYR A 128 1.60 -5.79 6.89
CA TYR A 128 0.90 -4.52 6.96
C TYR A 128 0.65 -4.12 8.41
N ASP A 129 0.98 -2.88 8.77
CA ASP A 129 0.89 -2.40 10.15
C ASP A 129 -0.53 -1.99 10.57
N THR A 130 -1.45 -1.87 9.60
CA THR A 130 -2.84 -1.48 9.84
C THR A 130 -3.79 -2.67 9.75
N PRO A 131 -4.82 -2.76 10.61
CA PRO A 131 -5.80 -3.85 10.58
C PRO A 131 -6.86 -3.72 9.46
N GLY A 132 -6.76 -2.71 8.60
CA GLY A 132 -7.72 -2.47 7.51
C GLY A 132 -7.46 -3.36 6.30
N SER A 133 -8.52 -3.72 5.57
CA SER A 133 -8.39 -4.32 4.24
C SER A 133 -8.40 -3.24 3.15
N SER A 134 -7.49 -3.36 2.20
CA SER A 134 -7.49 -2.62 0.94
C SER A 134 -7.25 -3.60 -0.21
N ILE A 135 -7.50 -3.16 -1.45
CA ILE A 135 -7.19 -3.96 -2.64
C ILE A 135 -5.71 -4.37 -2.63
N VAL A 136 -4.83 -3.52 -2.08
CA VAL A 136 -3.40 -3.78 -1.99
C VAL A 136 -3.12 -4.95 -1.05
N THR A 137 -3.73 -4.95 0.14
CA THR A 137 -3.50 -6.00 1.15
C THR A 137 -4.07 -7.36 0.76
N GLU A 138 -5.09 -7.39 -0.12
CA GLU A 138 -5.70 -8.65 -0.59
C GLU A 138 -4.98 -9.25 -1.81
N VAL A 139 -4.43 -8.40 -2.69
CA VAL A 139 -3.73 -8.84 -3.91
C VAL A 139 -2.26 -9.18 -3.63
N TRP A 140 -1.64 -8.52 -2.65
CA TRP A 140 -0.23 -8.68 -2.28
C TRP A 140 -0.06 -9.17 -0.83
N PRO A 141 -0.35 -10.44 -0.54
CA PRO A 141 -0.20 -11.01 0.79
C PRO A 141 1.25 -11.29 1.21
#